data_AF-A0A0C2IRY7-F1
#
_entry.id   AF-A0A0C2IRY7-F1
#
_cell.length_a   1.000
_cell.length_b   1.000
_cell.length_c   1.000
_cell.angle_alpha   90.00
_cell.angle_beta   90.00
_cell.angle_gamma   90.00
#
_symmetry.space_group_name_H-M   'P 1'
#
loop_
_entity.id
_entity.type
_entity.pdbx_description
1 polymer ?
#
loop_
_entity_poly.entity_id
_entity_poly.type
_entity_poly.pdbx_seq_one_letter_code
_entity_poly.pdbx_strand_id
1 'polypeptide(L)'
;MGLSKRERRDLKKRISEIMTKIDKKTAELDFMTNSLREMSSEDYVLMMSKASGSLERRAREGVDGGSSDNYYNDVDVEALIQEKIRRMEEERIAKAESLDRLWNKLYELQQEERELEGLPRID
;
A
#
# COMPACT_ATOMS: atom_id res chain seq x y z
N MET A 1 8.48 1.12 -42.69
CA MET A 1 9.93 1.02 -42.35
C MET A 1 10.03 0.23 -41.07
N GLY A 2 10.64 -0.95 -41.06
CA GLY A 2 10.73 -1.78 -39.86
C GLY A 2 11.85 -1.29 -38.93
N LEU A 3 11.60 -1.32 -37.63
CA LEU A 3 12.64 -1.05 -36.62
C LEU A 3 13.83 -2.00 -36.79
N SER A 4 15.03 -1.45 -36.62
CA SER A 4 16.29 -2.18 -36.57
C SER A 4 16.31 -3.21 -35.43
N LYS A 5 17.20 -4.20 -35.52
CA LYS A 5 17.41 -5.20 -34.46
C LYS A 5 17.72 -4.57 -33.08
N ARG A 6 18.23 -3.33 -33.05
CA ARG A 6 18.50 -2.58 -31.81
C ARG A 6 17.19 -2.10 -31.18
N GLU A 7 16.35 -1.45 -31.96
CA GLU A 7 15.08 -0.91 -31.49
C GLU A 7 14.12 -2.00 -30.98
N ARG A 8 14.10 -3.19 -31.61
CA ARG A 8 13.36 -4.36 -31.06
C ARG A 8 13.91 -4.83 -29.70
N ARG A 9 15.22 -4.79 -29.53
CA ARG A 9 15.86 -5.17 -28.25
C ARG A 9 15.54 -4.16 -27.15
N ASP A 10 15.55 -2.87 -27.49
CA ASP A 10 15.25 -1.79 -26.56
C ASP A 10 13.78 -1.83 -26.13
N LEU A 11 12.84 -2.14 -27.05
CA LEU A 11 11.44 -2.34 -26.72
C LEU A 11 11.23 -3.50 -25.74
N LYS A 12 11.83 -4.66 -26.02
CA LYS A 12 11.76 -5.83 -25.11
C LYS A 12 12.32 -5.52 -23.72
N LYS A 13 13.40 -4.74 -23.66
CA LYS A 13 13.97 -4.27 -22.39
C LYS A 13 12.99 -3.37 -21.64
N ARG A 14 12.36 -2.40 -22.31
CA ARG A 14 11.34 -1.52 -21.71
C ARG A 14 10.14 -2.31 -21.18
N ILE A 15 9.66 -3.31 -21.93
CA ILE A 15 8.58 -4.21 -21.51
C ILE A 15 8.97 -4.96 -20.22
N SER A 16 10.15 -5.59 -20.21
CA SER A 16 10.66 -6.33 -19.05
C SER A 16 10.84 -5.44 -17.81
N GLU A 17 11.31 -4.20 -17.98
CA GLU A 17 11.42 -3.22 -16.91
C GLU A 17 10.06 -2.83 -16.32
N ILE A 18 9.02 -2.69 -17.17
CA ILE A 18 7.66 -2.41 -16.70
C ILE A 18 7.07 -3.60 -15.96
N MET A 19 7.20 -4.82 -16.50
CA MET A 19 6.73 -6.03 -15.83
C MET A 19 7.35 -6.17 -14.44
N THR A 20 8.65 -5.93 -14.31
CA THR A 20 9.34 -5.94 -13.00
C THR A 20 8.76 -4.91 -12.03
N LYS A 21 8.36 -3.73 -12.52
CA LYS A 21 7.73 -2.69 -11.68
C LYS A 21 6.31 -3.09 -11.28
N ILE A 22 5.56 -3.71 -12.18
CA ILE A 22 4.23 -4.27 -11.90
C ILE A 22 4.33 -5.30 -10.79
N ASP A 23 5.22 -6.29 -10.92
CA ASP A 23 5.37 -7.37 -9.93
C ASP A 23 5.68 -6.84 -8.53
N LYS A 24 6.64 -5.92 -8.42
CA LYS A 24 6.98 -5.27 -7.15
C LYS A 24 5.79 -4.54 -6.54
N LYS A 25 5.04 -3.83 -7.38
CA LYS A 25 3.94 -2.98 -6.93
C LYS A 25 2.70 -3.77 -6.56
N THR A 26 2.45 -4.89 -7.23
CA THR A 26 1.44 -5.88 -6.84
C THR A 26 1.79 -6.47 -5.48
N ALA A 27 3.04 -6.88 -5.26
CA ALA A 27 3.46 -7.43 -3.96
C ALA A 27 3.31 -6.41 -2.80
N GLU A 28 3.61 -5.13 -3.05
CA GLU A 28 3.35 -4.06 -2.07
C GLU A 28 1.86 -3.89 -1.75
N LEU A 29 1.00 -3.96 -2.77
CA LEU A 29 -0.45 -3.86 -2.59
C LEU A 29 -1.03 -5.06 -1.83
N ASP A 30 -0.53 -6.27 -2.10
CA ASP A 30 -0.91 -7.49 -1.38
C ASP A 30 -0.53 -7.39 0.09
N PHE A 31 0.69 -6.94 0.37
CA PHE A 31 1.16 -6.71 1.74
C PHE A 31 0.28 -5.69 2.49
N MET A 32 -0.03 -4.55 1.86
CA MET A 32 -0.90 -3.54 2.46
C MET A 32 -2.33 -4.03 2.67
N THR A 33 -2.86 -4.81 1.73
CA THR A 33 -4.20 -5.39 1.84
C THR A 33 -4.29 -6.37 3.01
N ASN A 34 -3.27 -7.21 3.20
CA ASN A 34 -3.19 -8.11 4.35
C ASN A 34 -3.04 -7.33 5.66
N SER A 35 -2.19 -6.30 5.70
CA SER A 35 -2.00 -5.46 6.89
C SER A 35 -3.28 -4.73 7.29
N LEU A 36 -4.02 -4.19 6.32
CA LEU A 36 -5.31 -3.56 6.56
C LEU A 36 -6.34 -4.55 7.09
N ARG A 37 -6.38 -5.77 6.55
CA ARG A 37 -7.27 -6.84 7.02
C ARG A 37 -6.97 -7.25 8.46
N GLU A 38 -5.71 -7.33 8.84
CA GLU A 38 -5.31 -7.64 10.22
C GLU A 38 -5.70 -6.50 11.17
N MET A 39 -5.45 -5.25 10.78
CA MET A 39 -5.75 -4.08 11.60
C MET A 39 -7.25 -3.77 11.73
N SER A 40 -8.05 -4.07 10.71
CA SER A 40 -9.50 -3.89 10.74
C SER A 40 -10.23 -5.03 11.46
N SER A 41 -9.53 -6.06 11.91
CA SER A 41 -10.14 -7.12 12.71
C SER A 41 -10.55 -6.58 14.09
N GLU A 42 -11.77 -6.92 14.51
CA GLU A 42 -12.30 -6.54 15.83
C GLU A 42 -11.38 -7.00 16.96
N ASP A 43 -10.72 -8.16 16.81
CA ASP A 43 -9.76 -8.69 17.78
C ASP A 43 -8.52 -7.80 17.93
N TYR A 44 -8.00 -7.22 16.84
CA TYR A 44 -6.87 -6.30 16.89
C TYR A 44 -7.24 -4.99 17.60
N VAL A 45 -8.41 -4.42 17.26
CA VAL A 45 -8.92 -3.20 17.91
C VAL A 45 -9.14 -3.45 19.40
N LEU A 46 -9.79 -4.55 19.78
CA LEU A 46 -10.02 -4.94 21.17
C LEU A 46 -8.71 -5.19 21.93
N MET A 47 -7.72 -5.84 21.31
CA MET A 47 -6.42 -6.07 21.92
C MET A 47 -5.68 -4.75 22.20
N MET A 48 -5.66 -3.85 21.24
CA MET A 48 -4.98 -2.55 21.39
C MET A 48 -5.70 -1.65 22.41
N SER A 49 -7.04 -1.63 22.42
CA SER A 49 -7.82 -0.90 23.43
C SER A 49 -7.62 -1.46 24.84
N LYS A 50 -7.58 -2.80 25.01
CA LYS A 50 -7.27 -3.43 26.30
C LYS A 50 -5.83 -3.17 26.75
N ALA A 51 -4.87 -3.20 25.83
CA ALA A 51 -3.48 -2.88 26.13
C ALA A 51 -3.31 -1.42 26.59
N SER A 52 -4.02 -0.49 25.96
CA SER A 52 -4.05 0.93 26.38
C SER A 52 -4.65 1.09 27.78
N GLY A 53 -5.83 0.51 28.03
CA GLY A 53 -6.45 0.57 29.35
C GLY A 53 -5.59 -0.06 30.46
N SER A 54 -4.80 -1.09 30.13
CA SER A 54 -3.82 -1.66 31.06
C SER A 54 -2.61 -0.75 31.31
N LEU A 55 -2.18 0.03 30.32
CA LEU A 55 -1.10 1.02 30.46
C LEU A 55 -1.56 2.21 31.31
N GLU A 56 -2.78 2.71 31.07
CA GLU A 56 -3.39 3.77 31.89
C GLU A 56 -3.56 3.34 33.35
N ARG A 57 -3.98 2.09 33.60
CA ARG A 57 -4.15 1.57 34.96
C ARG A 57 -2.82 1.45 35.70
N ARG A 58 -1.76 0.96 35.04
CA ARG A 58 -0.40 0.94 35.61
C ARG A 58 0.18 2.32 35.85
N ALA A 59 -0.10 3.28 34.96
CA ALA A 59 0.31 4.67 35.15
C ALA A 59 -0.36 5.27 36.40
N ARG A 60 -1.62 4.93 36.69
CA ARG A 60 -2.33 5.37 37.91
C ARG A 60 -1.83 4.69 39.18
N GLU A 61 -1.48 3.41 39.13
CA GLU A 61 -1.01 2.64 40.30
C GLU A 61 0.45 2.97 40.71
N GLY A 62 1.23 3.59 39.81
CA GLY A 62 2.59 4.05 40.10
C GLY A 62 2.70 5.42 40.77
N VAL A 63 1.58 6.11 41.03
CA VAL A 63 1.54 7.48 41.56
C VAL A 63 1.00 7.51 43.00
N ASP A 64 1.65 6.81 43.91
CA ASP A 64 1.44 7.03 45.36
C ASP A 64 2.44 8.07 45.84
N GLY A 65 2.11 9.35 45.61
CA GLY A 65 2.83 10.49 46.17
C GLY A 65 3.17 11.59 45.15
N GLY A 66 2.33 12.63 45.10
CA GLY A 66 2.76 13.95 44.60
C GLY A 66 1.81 14.60 43.60
N SER A 67 0.92 15.43 44.14
CA SER A 67 0.39 16.68 43.58
C SER A 67 0.14 16.80 42.06
N SER A 68 -1.14 16.76 41.72
CA SER A 68 -1.87 17.45 40.64
C SER A 68 -1.06 18.29 39.64
N ASP A 69 -0.96 17.77 38.41
CA ASP A 69 -1.38 18.47 37.17
C ASP A 69 -1.40 17.45 36.02
N ASN A 70 -2.42 16.61 36.07
CA ASN A 70 -2.60 15.49 35.17
C ASN A 70 -3.23 15.96 33.85
N TYR A 71 -2.40 16.49 32.96
CA TYR A 71 -2.70 16.58 31.52
C TYR A 71 -2.69 15.18 30.89
N TYR A 72 -3.55 14.28 31.35
CA TYR A 72 -3.82 13.05 30.60
C TYR A 72 -4.89 13.41 29.57
N ASN A 73 -4.45 13.70 28.34
CA ASN A 73 -5.34 13.60 27.20
C ASN A 73 -5.85 12.16 27.18
N ASP A 74 -7.16 11.96 27.27
CA ASP A 74 -7.80 10.69 26.96
C ASP A 74 -7.43 10.37 25.51
N VAL A 75 -6.39 9.55 25.33
CA VAL A 75 -5.97 9.12 24.00
C VAL A 75 -6.97 8.08 23.55
N ASP A 76 -7.89 8.49 22.70
CA ASP A 76 -8.81 7.58 22.04
C ASP A 76 -8.02 6.69 21.07
N VAL A 77 -7.61 5.53 21.57
CA VAL A 77 -6.85 4.53 20.82
C VAL A 77 -7.65 3.99 19.65
N GLU A 78 -8.98 3.93 19.77
CA GLU A 78 -9.85 3.54 18.67
C GLU A 78 -9.78 4.59 17.55
N ALA A 79 -9.91 5.87 17.88
CA ALA A 79 -9.78 6.96 16.90
C ALA A 79 -8.39 6.97 16.21
N LEU A 80 -7.32 6.70 16.96
CA LEU A 80 -5.97 6.61 16.38
C LEU A 80 -5.80 5.42 15.43
N ILE A 81 -6.38 4.26 15.77
CA ILE A 81 -6.36 3.07 14.91
C ILE A 81 -7.17 3.33 13.64
N GLN A 82 -8.35 3.94 13.76
CA GLN A 82 -9.20 4.30 12.61
C GLN A 82 -8.49 5.29 11.68
N GLU A 83 -7.85 6.32 12.22
CA GLU A 83 -7.07 7.27 11.40
C GLU A 83 -5.88 6.60 10.70
N LYS A 84 -5.22 5.64 11.38
CA LYS A 84 -4.13 4.88 10.77
C LYS A 84 -4.63 3.97 9.64
N ILE A 85 -5.75 3.28 9.83
CA ILE A 85 -6.41 2.48 8.79
C ILE A 85 -6.76 3.37 7.60
N ARG A 86 -7.39 4.52 7.83
CA ARG A 86 -7.79 5.48 6.79
C ARG A 86 -6.59 5.92 5.93
N ARG A 87 -5.47 6.31 6.55
CA ARG A 87 -4.25 6.70 5.81
C ARG A 87 -3.67 5.55 5.00
N MET A 88 -3.64 4.34 5.57
CA MET A 88 -3.16 3.16 4.85
C MET A 88 -4.06 2.80 3.66
N GLU A 89 -5.37 3.01 3.76
CA GLU A 89 -6.30 2.84 2.64
C GLU A 89 -6.07 3.86 1.53
N GLU A 90 -5.88 5.14 1.88
CA GLU A 90 -5.53 6.19 0.91
C GLU A 90 -4.22 5.87 0.16
N GLU A 91 -3.19 5.45 0.88
CA GLU A 91 -1.92 5.01 0.29
C GLU A 91 -2.09 3.78 -0.61
N ARG A 92 -2.92 2.81 -0.20
CA ARG A 92 -3.23 1.62 -1.01
C ARG A 92 -3.92 2.02 -2.31
N ILE A 93 -4.89 2.93 -2.26
CA ILE A 93 -5.62 3.43 -3.45
C ILE A 93 -4.64 4.14 -4.40
N ALA A 94 -3.83 5.07 -3.89
CA ALA A 94 -2.83 5.76 -4.70
C ALA A 94 -1.84 4.77 -5.36
N LYS A 95 -1.49 3.68 -4.64
CA LYS A 95 -0.69 2.62 -5.22
C LYS A 95 -1.46 1.82 -6.28
N ALA A 96 -2.73 1.50 -6.09
CA ALA A 96 -3.53 0.80 -7.09
C ALA A 96 -3.62 1.60 -8.40
N GLU A 97 -3.89 2.91 -8.32
CA GLU A 97 -3.90 3.79 -9.50
C GLU A 97 -2.55 3.83 -10.22
N SER A 98 -1.45 3.86 -9.47
CA SER A 98 -0.13 3.83 -10.08
C SER A 98 0.22 2.46 -10.68
N LEU A 99 -0.40 1.36 -10.22
CA LEU A 99 -0.27 0.04 -10.84
C LEU A 99 -1.07 0.00 -12.15
N ASP A 100 -2.28 0.56 -12.16
CA ASP A 100 -3.09 0.70 -13.37
C ASP A 100 -2.34 1.48 -14.48
N ARG A 101 -1.69 2.60 -14.12
CA ARG A 101 -0.82 3.34 -15.06
C ARG A 101 0.32 2.49 -15.64
N LEU A 102 0.88 1.56 -14.86
CA LEU A 102 1.92 0.66 -15.37
C LEU A 102 1.34 -0.39 -16.33
N TRP A 103 0.16 -0.93 -16.03
CA TRP A 103 -0.55 -1.86 -16.92
C TRP A 103 -0.91 -1.21 -18.26
N ASN A 104 -1.45 0.02 -18.23
CA ASN A 104 -1.74 0.78 -19.45
C ASN A 104 -0.48 1.01 -20.28
N LYS A 105 0.65 1.35 -19.63
CA LYS A 105 1.93 1.50 -20.33
C LYS A 105 2.46 0.18 -20.89
N LEU A 106 2.31 -0.93 -20.18
CA LEU A 106 2.68 -2.25 -20.68
C LEU A 106 1.87 -2.60 -21.93
N TYR A 107 0.56 -2.34 -21.89
CA TYR A 107 -0.35 -2.55 -23.00
C TYR A 107 0.09 -1.76 -24.24
N GLU A 108 0.39 -0.46 -24.10
CA GLU A 108 0.88 0.36 -25.22
C GLU A 108 2.18 -0.22 -25.82
N LEU A 109 3.15 -0.63 -25.00
CA LEU A 109 4.39 -1.23 -25.50
C LEU A 109 4.15 -2.57 -26.22
N GLN A 110 3.18 -3.37 -25.76
CA GLN A 110 2.82 -4.61 -26.42
C GLN A 110 2.11 -4.37 -27.75
N GLN A 111 1.29 -3.31 -27.85
CA GLN A 111 0.71 -2.90 -29.13
C GLN A 111 1.78 -2.40 -30.10
N GLU A 112 2.76 -1.61 -29.62
CA GLU A 112 3.94 -1.24 -30.41
C GLU A 112 4.67 -2.50 -30.91
N GLU A 113 4.93 -3.49 -30.04
CA GLU A 113 5.60 -4.74 -30.42
C GLU A 113 4.83 -5.49 -31.53
N ARG A 114 3.50 -5.57 -31.42
CA ARG A 114 2.65 -6.27 -32.40
C ARG A 114 2.61 -5.56 -33.74
N GLU A 115 2.49 -4.24 -33.77
CA GLU A 115 2.56 -3.46 -35.01
C GLU A 115 3.89 -3.68 -35.75
N LEU A 116 4.99 -3.81 -35.00
CA LEU A 116 6.33 -4.04 -35.54
C LEU A 116 6.55 -5.46 -36.04
N GLU A 117 5.78 -6.42 -35.53
CA GLU A 117 5.71 -7.79 -36.03
C GLU A 117 4.72 -7.94 -37.21
N GLY A 118 4.03 -6.85 -37.59
CA GLY A 118 3.02 -6.86 -38.63
C GLY A 118 1.70 -7.51 -38.19
N LEU A 119 1.51 -7.66 -36.88
CA LEU A 119 0.28 -8.18 -36.28
C LEU A 119 -0.71 -7.02 -36.04
N PRO A 120 -2.02 -7.25 -36.23
CA PRO A 120 -3.05 -6.24 -35.98
C PRO A 120 -3.15 -5.94 -34.48
N ARG A 121 -3.51 -4.70 -34.11
CA ARG A 121 -3.79 -4.33 -32.71
C ARG A 121 -4.91 -5.20 -32.12
N ILE A 122 -4.84 -5.46 -30.81
CA ILE A 122 -5.96 -6.03 -30.04
C ILE A 122 -6.74 -4.85 -29.49
N ASP A 123 -8.06 -4.90 -29.61
CA ASP A 123 -9.01 -3.96 -29.01
C ASP A 123 -9.47 -4.45 -27.62
#